data_AF-A0A662FY02-F1
#
_entry.id   AF-A0A662FY02-F1
#
_cell.length_a   1.000
_cell.length_b   1.000
_cell.length_c   1.000
_cell.angle_alpha   90.00
_cell.angle_beta   90.00
_cell.angle_gamma   90.00
#
_symmetry.space_group_name_H-M   'P 1'
#
loop_
_entity.id
_entity.type
_entity.pdbx_description
1 polymer ?
#
loop_
_entity_poly.entity_id
_entity_poly.type
_entity_poly.pdbx_seq_one_letter_code
_entity_poly.pdbx_strand_id
1 'polypeptide(L)'
;MKIRVKDNVVWLDGKKLGVLKNSTFIAIKNHKHLYYSMNSLGFEEKLLKFLKSIGVANIKIKFYDESRRVEWFITPLEIWFTKGRELKWLGEVQYHLTLRELREITKAYVTRAPLVG
;
A
#
# COMPACT_ATOMS: atom_id res chain seq x y z
N MET A 1 17.04 0.22 -8.71
CA MET A 1 16.15 0.08 -7.53
C MET A 1 16.44 -1.26 -6.87
N LYS A 2 16.86 -1.30 -5.60
CA LYS A 2 17.18 -2.54 -4.88
C LYS A 2 16.21 -2.73 -3.71
N ILE A 3 15.24 -3.63 -3.87
CA ILE A 3 14.33 -4.04 -2.80
C ILE A 3 14.91 -5.28 -2.10
N ARG A 4 14.86 -5.33 -0.77
CA ARG A 4 15.21 -6.51 0.03
C ARG A 4 14.31 -6.66 1.25
N VAL A 5 14.14 -7.89 1.73
CA VAL A 5 13.54 -8.17 3.04
C VAL A 5 14.64 -8.51 4.04
N LYS A 6 14.60 -7.92 5.24
CA LYS A 6 15.44 -8.31 6.38
C LYS A 6 14.62 -8.19 7.65
N ASP A 7 14.58 -9.24 8.47
CA ASP A 7 13.83 -9.27 9.75
C ASP A 7 12.36 -8.83 9.60
N ASN A 8 11.68 -9.33 8.56
CA ASN A 8 10.32 -8.94 8.16
C ASN A 8 10.15 -7.47 7.74
N VAL A 9 11.22 -6.69 7.64
CA VAL A 9 11.17 -5.31 7.15
C VAL A 9 11.48 -5.30 5.66
N VAL A 10 10.63 -4.64 4.87
CA VAL A 10 10.89 -4.35 3.46
C VAL A 10 11.72 -3.08 3.37
N TRP A 11 12.90 -3.21 2.78
CA TRP A 11 13.83 -2.11 2.54
C TRP A 11 13.92 -1.82 1.06
N LEU A 12 13.99 -0.52 0.71
CA LEU A 12 14.24 -0.06 -0.64
C LEU A 12 15.33 1.00 -0.64
N ASP A 13 16.39 0.75 -1.40
CA ASP A 13 17.55 1.65 -1.52
C ASP A 13 18.07 2.12 -0.13
N GLY A 14 18.13 1.19 0.82
CA GLY A 14 18.61 1.44 2.19
C GLY A 14 17.59 2.04 3.16
N LYS A 15 16.35 2.31 2.72
CA LYS A 15 15.30 2.91 3.56
C LYS A 15 14.18 1.91 3.84
N LYS A 16 13.65 1.93 5.07
CA LYS A 16 12.50 1.09 5.47
C LYS A 16 11.23 1.61 4.80
N LEU A 17 10.52 0.73 4.09
CA LEU A 17 9.22 1.03 3.46
C LEU A 17 8.03 0.49 4.24
N GLY A 18 8.22 -0.61 4.96
CA GLY A 18 7.15 -1.27 5.68
C GLY A 18 7.58 -2.56 6.32
N VAL A 19 6.65 -3.19 7.01
CA VAL A 19 6.86 -4.49 7.67
C VAL A 19 5.88 -5.52 7.14
N LEU A 20 6.31 -6.78 7.11
CA LEU A 20 5.49 -7.92 6.76
C LEU A 20 4.94 -8.54 8.04
N LYS A 21 3.61 -8.75 8.09
CA LYS A 21 2.92 -9.43 9.18
C LYS A 21 1.73 -10.19 8.61
N ASN A 22 1.65 -11.50 8.81
CA ASN A 22 0.50 -12.34 8.40
C ASN A 22 0.07 -12.09 6.93
N SER A 23 1.00 -12.27 5.98
CA SER A 23 0.80 -11.99 4.55
C SER A 23 0.33 -10.57 4.22
N THR A 24 0.49 -9.63 5.15
CA THR A 24 0.13 -8.22 4.99
C THR A 24 1.39 -7.38 5.01
N PHE A 25 1.53 -6.51 4.01
CA PHE A 25 2.52 -5.45 4.01
C PHE A 25 1.93 -4.22 4.70
N ILE A 26 2.51 -3.84 5.83
CA ILE A 26 2.16 -2.62 6.57
C ILE A 26 3.12 -1.52 6.16
N ALA A 27 2.67 -0.58 5.34
CA ALA A 27 3.47 0.54 4.89
C ALA A 27 3.82 1.47 6.06
N ILE A 28 5.11 1.80 6.21
CA ILE A 28 5.59 2.76 7.21
C ILE A 28 6.30 3.91 6.47
N LYS A 29 5.72 5.11 6.55
CA LYS A 29 6.19 6.41 5.98
C LYS A 29 5.80 6.72 4.53
N ASN A 30 5.70 8.02 4.26
CA ASN A 30 5.68 8.61 2.92
C ASN A 30 7.08 8.56 2.34
N HIS A 31 7.34 7.60 1.45
CA HIS A 31 8.54 7.57 0.64
C HIS A 31 8.16 7.86 -0.82
N LYS A 32 9.06 8.33 -1.68
CA LYS A 32 8.75 8.61 -3.11
C LYS A 32 8.04 7.47 -3.88
N HIS A 33 8.18 6.23 -3.40
CA HIS A 33 7.58 5.01 -3.95
C HIS A 33 6.16 4.72 -3.42
N LEU A 34 5.75 5.50 -2.41
CA LEU A 34 4.44 5.56 -1.80
C LEU A 34 3.98 7.01 -1.98
N TYR A 35 3.24 7.28 -3.05
CA TYR A 35 2.73 8.61 -3.33
C TYR A 35 1.55 8.92 -2.39
N TYR A 36 1.54 10.15 -1.87
CA TYR A 36 0.45 10.68 -1.06
C TYR A 36 0.07 12.04 -1.64
N SER A 37 -1.17 12.20 -2.06
CA SER A 37 -1.82 13.50 -2.17
C SER A 37 -2.90 13.61 -1.09
N MET A 38 -3.47 14.81 -0.91
CA MET A 38 -4.57 15.02 0.03
C MET A 38 -5.78 14.10 -0.27
N ASN A 39 -5.90 13.60 -1.50
CA ASN A 39 -7.07 12.85 -1.96
C ASN A 39 -6.76 11.46 -2.55
N SER A 40 -5.50 11.03 -2.60
CA SER A 40 -5.12 9.73 -3.17
C SER A 40 -3.83 9.16 -2.58
N LEU A 41 -3.72 7.83 -2.65
CA LEU A 41 -2.50 7.09 -2.39
C LEU A 41 -2.05 6.39 -3.67
N GLY A 42 -0.73 6.26 -3.85
CA GLY A 42 -0.16 5.54 -4.98
C GLY A 42 1.02 4.67 -4.59
N PHE A 43 1.21 3.59 -5.34
CA PHE A 43 2.37 2.71 -5.22
C PHE A 43 3.04 2.60 -6.58
N GLU A 44 4.37 2.61 -6.59
CA GLU A 44 5.11 2.20 -7.78
C GLU A 44 4.79 0.73 -8.13
N GLU A 45 4.59 0.48 -9.42
CA GLU A 45 4.30 -0.87 -9.93
C GLU A 45 5.36 -1.89 -9.48
N LYS A 46 6.64 -1.50 -9.55
CA LYS A 46 7.75 -2.40 -9.22
C LYS A 46 7.69 -2.85 -7.75
N LEU A 47 7.24 -1.99 -6.84
CA LEU A 47 7.00 -2.35 -5.44
C LEU A 47 5.83 -3.31 -5.31
N LEU A 48 4.70 -3.05 -5.98
CA LEU A 48 3.55 -3.95 -5.94
C LEU A 48 3.88 -5.34 -6.51
N LYS A 49 4.61 -5.40 -7.64
CA LYS A 49 5.08 -6.65 -8.26
C LYS A 49 6.00 -7.42 -7.32
N PHE A 50 6.90 -6.74 -6.64
CA PHE A 50 7.76 -7.36 -5.62
C PHE A 50 6.96 -7.91 -4.44
N LEU A 51 6.00 -7.15 -3.91
CA LEU A 51 5.15 -7.60 -2.81
C LEU A 51 4.34 -8.84 -3.23
N LYS A 52 3.78 -8.84 -4.46
CA LYS A 52 3.09 -10.00 -5.04
C LYS A 52 4.02 -11.21 -5.14
N SER A 53 5.26 -11.04 -5.61
CA SER A 53 6.20 -12.14 -5.80
C SER A 53 6.64 -12.82 -4.49
N ILE A 54 6.56 -12.12 -3.36
CA ILE A 54 6.88 -12.68 -2.03
C ILE A 54 5.62 -13.14 -1.26
N GLY A 55 4.47 -13.21 -1.92
CA GLY A 55 3.24 -13.77 -1.33
C GLY A 55 2.45 -12.81 -0.43
N VAL A 56 2.64 -11.49 -0.57
CA VAL A 56 1.78 -10.52 0.12
C VAL A 56 0.38 -10.55 -0.48
N ALA A 57 -0.62 -10.78 0.38
CA ALA A 57 -2.02 -10.78 0.01
C ALA A 57 -2.67 -9.41 0.21
N ASN A 58 -2.27 -8.68 1.25
CA ASN A 58 -2.90 -7.42 1.65
C ASN A 58 -1.88 -6.30 1.87
N ILE A 59 -2.32 -5.07 1.63
CA ILE A 59 -1.58 -3.86 1.95
C ILE A 59 -2.36 -3.10 3.00
N LYS A 60 -1.69 -2.75 4.10
CA LYS A 60 -2.24 -1.92 5.18
C LYS A 60 -1.47 -0.60 5.26
N ILE A 61 -2.18 0.51 5.28
CA ILE A 61 -1.58 1.86 5.19
C ILE A 61 -2.16 2.73 6.30
N LYS A 62 -1.28 3.44 7.01
CA LYS A 62 -1.65 4.49 7.96
C LYS A 62 -1.66 5.82 7.23
N PHE A 63 -2.80 6.49 7.20
CA PHE A 63 -2.96 7.82 6.62
C PHE A 63 -3.28 8.83 7.72
N TYR A 64 -2.75 10.04 7.60
CA TYR A 64 -3.12 11.17 8.43
C TYR A 64 -3.85 12.17 7.54
N ASP A 65 -5.12 12.43 7.85
CA ASP A 65 -5.86 13.48 7.16
C ASP A 65 -5.35 14.88 7.56
N GLU A 66 -5.86 15.92 6.90
CA GLU A 66 -5.48 17.32 7.17
C GLU A 66 -5.77 17.74 8.63
N SER A 67 -6.73 17.07 9.28
CA SER A 67 -7.07 17.29 10.69
C SER A 67 -6.20 16.46 11.66
N ARG A 68 -5.12 15.84 11.17
CA ARG A 68 -4.25 14.91 11.91
C ARG A 68 -4.97 13.66 12.46
N ARG A 69 -6.18 13.37 11.98
CA ARG A 69 -6.87 12.14 12.35
C ARG A 69 -6.21 10.97 11.63
N VAL A 70 -6.04 9.89 12.37
CA VAL A 70 -5.44 8.67 11.85
C VAL A 70 -6.53 7.83 11.20
N GLU A 71 -6.36 7.53 9.92
CA GLU A 71 -7.18 6.59 9.18
C GLU A 71 -6.32 5.38 8.77
N TRP A 72 -6.89 4.18 8.84
CA TRP A 72 -6.23 2.96 8.40
C TRP A 72 -6.96 2.40 7.19
N PHE A 73 -6.22 2.22 6.10
CA PHE A 73 -6.71 1.51 4.92
C PHE A 73 -6.16 0.09 4.90
N ILE A 74 -6.99 -0.86 4.53
CA ILE A 74 -6.58 -2.23 4.23
C ILE A 74 -7.18 -2.67 2.90
N THR A 75 -6.33 -3.08 1.98
CA THR A 75 -6.72 -3.43 0.62
C THR A 75 -6.05 -4.73 0.18
N PRO A 76 -6.76 -5.62 -0.53
CA PRO A 76 -6.11 -6.73 -1.23
C PRO A 76 -5.08 -6.19 -2.22
N LEU A 77 -3.89 -6.78 -2.28
CA LEU A 77 -2.82 -6.31 -3.16
C LEU A 77 -3.27 -6.27 -4.63
N GLU A 78 -4.03 -7.29 -5.07
CA GLU A 78 -4.50 -7.40 -6.45
C GLU A 78 -5.41 -6.24 -6.87
N ILE A 79 -6.07 -5.57 -5.93
CA ILE A 79 -6.97 -4.47 -6.25
C ILE A 79 -6.24 -3.25 -6.81
N TRP A 80 -4.95 -3.10 -6.49
CA TRP A 80 -4.14 -2.00 -7.01
C TRP A 80 -3.87 -2.15 -8.51
N PHE A 81 -3.69 -3.37 -9.01
CA PHE A 81 -3.49 -3.62 -10.44
C PHE A 81 -4.79 -3.55 -11.24
N THR A 82 -5.93 -3.85 -10.62
CA THR A 82 -7.22 -3.95 -11.31
C THR A 82 -8.07 -2.68 -11.22
N LYS A 83 -8.01 -1.96 -10.10
CA LYS A 83 -8.76 -0.72 -9.88
C LYS A 83 -7.89 0.53 -9.81
N GLY A 84 -6.58 0.36 -9.60
CA GLY A 84 -5.67 1.50 -9.52
C GLY A 84 -5.57 2.20 -10.87
N ARG A 85 -5.70 3.52 -10.87
CA ARG A 85 -5.41 4.34 -12.04
C ARG A 85 -3.91 4.33 -12.30
N GLU A 86 -3.51 3.90 -13.49
CA GLU A 86 -2.12 3.94 -13.92
C GLU A 86 -1.72 5.40 -14.23
N LEU A 87 -0.65 5.87 -13.59
CA LEU A 87 -0.05 7.18 -13.81
C LEU A 87 1.45 7.02 -14.02
N LYS A 88 2.01 7.79 -14.96
CA LYS A 88 3.46 7.92 -15.11
C LYS A 88 3.96 9.12 -14.32
N TRP A 89 4.82 8.88 -13.34
CA TRP A 89 5.44 9.93 -12.54
C TRP A 89 6.94 9.73 -12.49
N LEU A 90 7.71 10.75 -12.88
CA LEU A 90 9.18 10.70 -12.99
C LEU A 90 9.72 9.50 -13.79
N GLY A 91 8.99 9.09 -14.85
CA GLY A 91 9.36 7.96 -15.70
C GLY A 91 8.98 6.58 -15.17
N GLU A 92 8.36 6.51 -13.99
CA GLU A 92 7.94 5.25 -13.37
C GLU A 92 6.41 5.12 -13.37
N VAL A 93 5.94 3.88 -13.58
CA VAL A 93 4.51 3.55 -13.52
C VAL A 93 4.07 3.43 -12.06
N GLN A 94 2.98 4.11 -11.73
CA GLN A 94 2.35 4.08 -10.41
C GLN A 94 0.86 3.76 -10.52
N TYR A 95 0.36 2.97 -9.58
CA TYR A 95 -1.07 2.71 -9.43
C TYR A 95 -1.64 3.54 -8.29
N HIS A 96 -2.64 4.35 -8.60
CA HIS A 96 -3.25 5.28 -7.66
C HIS A 96 -4.69 4.91 -7.36
N LEU A 97 -5.07 5.05 -6.09
CA LEU A 97 -6.47 4.96 -5.63
C LEU A 97 -6.79 6.22 -4.83
N THR A 98 -7.99 6.74 -5.04
CA THR A 98 -8.51 7.86 -4.24
C THR A 98 -8.81 7.41 -2.81
N LEU A 99 -8.81 8.35 -1.86
CA LEU A 99 -9.21 8.04 -0.48
C LEU A 99 -10.64 7.49 -0.40
N ARG A 100 -11.55 7.94 -1.27
CA ARG A 100 -12.92 7.40 -1.35
C ARG A 100 -12.92 5.92 -1.73
N GLU A 101 -12.19 5.54 -2.79
CA GLU A 101 -12.09 4.14 -3.22
C GLU A 101 -11.43 3.29 -2.13
N LEU A 102 -10.39 3.79 -1.48
CA LEU A 102 -9.72 3.08 -0.39
C LEU A 102 -10.66 2.82 0.80
N ARG A 103 -11.53 3.78 1.15
CA ARG A 103 -12.57 3.61 2.19
C ARG A 103 -13.56 2.53 1.81
N GLU A 104 -14.07 2.56 0.59
CA GLU A 104 -15.03 1.57 0.09
C GLU A 104 -14.43 0.16 0.07
N ILE A 105 -13.21 0.03 -0.45
CA ILE A 105 -12.47 -1.24 -0.47
C ILE A 105 -12.22 -1.74 0.95
N THR A 106 -11.76 -0.86 1.84
CA THR A 106 -11.50 -1.21 3.24
C THR A 106 -12.77 -1.70 3.93
N LYS A 107 -13.90 -0.99 3.76
CA LYS A 107 -15.19 -1.39 4.31
C LYS A 107 -15.62 -2.76 3.78
N ALA A 108 -15.51 -2.98 2.47
CA ALA A 108 -15.86 -4.25 1.85
C ALA A 108 -14.96 -5.39 2.33
N TYR A 109 -13.67 -5.14 2.50
CA TYR A 109 -12.70 -6.11 3.01
C TYR A 109 -13.01 -6.49 4.47
N VAL A 110 -13.21 -5.51 5.35
CA VAL A 110 -13.51 -5.75 6.78
C VAL A 110 -14.84 -6.49 6.96
N THR A 111 -15.84 -6.19 6.12
CA THR A 111 -17.15 -6.87 6.19
C THR A 111 -17.07 -8.33 5.75
N ARG A 112 -16.14 -8.69 4.86
CA ARG A 112 -15.97 -10.04 4.31
C ARG A 112 -14.89 -10.86 5.00
N ALA A 113 -13.93 -10.21 5.66
CA ALA A 113 -12.95 -10.89 6.46
C ALA A 113 -13.69 -11.55 7.64
N PRO A 114 -13.48 -12.86 7.91
CA PRO A 114 -14.02 -13.45 9.13
C PRO A 114 -13.56 -12.62 10.32
N LEU A 115 -14.47 -12.34 11.24
CA LEU A 115 -14.18 -11.74 12.54
C LEU A 115 -13.31 -12.71 13.33
N VAL A 116 -12.03 -12.78 13.01
CA VAL A 116 -11.04 -13.46 13.84
C VAL A 116 -10.45 -12.36 14.72
N GLY A 117 -10.86 -12.40 15.99
CA GLY A 117 -10.47 -11.50 17.06
C GLY A 117 -8.99 -11.55 17.41
#